data_AF-A0A269PCD8-F1
#
_entry.id   AF-A0A269PCD8-F1
#
_cell.length_a   1.000
_cell.length_b   1.000
_cell.length_c   1.000
_cell.angle_alpha   90.00
_cell.angle_beta   90.00
_cell.angle_gamma   90.00
#
_symmetry.space_group_name_H-M   'P 1'
#
loop_
_entity.id
_entity.type
_entity.pdbx_description
1 polymer ?
#
loop_
_entity_poly.entity_id
_entity_poly.type
_entity_poly.pdbx_seq_one_letter_code
_entity_poly.pdbx_strand_id
1 'polypeptide(L)'
;MATVYGKTRPGQGGWADFASEVDKYLESEVDGYAVTFAMREHAEKYGLGENDDRAKKARKRTQRRLIAIVLFPVLFVLGIIVSLFNKGLGGIMMFAGVLALVYLGLSGFRSMDRRINKDKENKAYVNKGLEKQVNEKRRAEVERLVGLARQGRPEETGLPEPLQRVSRGYLAEERIGEMLEQQLPDSIEVAHDVTIRTDSRSGLAKAVDGFDDATSEMFYGTTPETRKFGLAMGVIGMLGELSRKSAVTANADHVLSTAAGVIMVDTKHWTGELSLDENGQFTAGPNHAGSQYREKAARTTRFEASRLNRGDVAMIILAVVGGTVRGGRIEQHEDGQIPIIAVPAEDVPRVVTELHNAGRLREPIPMSSVAANSPGTEWYPQS
;
A
#
# COMPACT_ATOMS: atom_id res chain seq x y z
N MET A 1 -30.39 0.05 -1.20
CA MET A 1 -28.95 -0.23 -1.16
C MET A 1 -28.54 -0.44 -2.60
N ALA A 2 -27.56 0.33 -3.07
CA ALA A 2 -27.10 0.27 -4.44
C ALA A 2 -26.56 -1.12 -4.79
N THR A 3 -26.62 -1.48 -6.06
CA THR A 3 -25.99 -2.70 -6.56
C THR A 3 -24.51 -2.43 -6.81
N VAL A 4 -23.61 -3.09 -6.05
CA VAL A 4 -22.16 -2.91 -6.24
C VAL A 4 -21.67 -3.74 -7.43
N TYR A 5 -21.04 -3.07 -8.39
CA TYR A 5 -20.37 -3.69 -9.52
C TYR A 5 -18.91 -3.98 -9.18
N GLY A 6 -18.52 -5.25 -9.29
CA GLY A 6 -17.17 -5.73 -9.00
C GLY A 6 -17.00 -6.18 -7.54
N LYS A 7 -15.77 -6.55 -7.19
CA LYS A 7 -15.39 -7.02 -5.83
C LYS A 7 -14.64 -5.97 -5.02
N THR A 8 -14.57 -4.73 -5.49
CA THR A 8 -13.87 -3.67 -4.79
C THR A 8 -14.64 -3.19 -3.58
N ARG A 9 -13.90 -2.96 -2.49
CA ARG A 9 -14.40 -2.13 -1.40
C ARG A 9 -14.13 -0.65 -1.72
N PRO A 10 -14.94 0.28 -1.20
CA PRO A 10 -14.66 1.71 -1.26
C PRO A 10 -13.22 2.05 -0.82
N GLY A 11 -12.47 2.79 -1.64
CA GLY A 11 -11.14 3.31 -1.30
C GLY A 11 -10.05 2.24 -1.12
N GLN A 12 -10.28 1.00 -1.56
CA GLN A 12 -9.35 -0.12 -1.42
C GLN A 12 -8.00 0.17 -2.12
N GLY A 13 -8.03 0.75 -3.32
CA GLY A 13 -6.84 1.11 -4.09
C GLY A 13 -5.99 2.15 -3.36
N GLY A 14 -6.63 3.23 -2.90
CA GLY A 14 -5.97 4.31 -2.18
C GLY A 14 -5.24 3.86 -0.91
N TRP A 15 -5.86 2.99 -0.13
CA TRP A 15 -5.24 2.47 1.09
C TRP A 15 -4.04 1.55 0.85
N ALA A 16 -4.02 0.81 -0.27
CA ALA A 16 -2.86 0.00 -0.64
C ALA A 16 -1.66 0.87 -1.03
N ASP A 17 -1.91 1.98 -1.71
CA ASP A 17 -0.89 2.96 -2.05
C ASP A 17 -0.38 3.72 -0.82
N PHE A 18 -1.27 4.14 0.07
CA PHE A 18 -0.89 4.74 1.34
C PHE A 18 0.01 3.81 2.17
N ALA A 19 -0.33 2.53 2.28
CA ALA A 19 0.50 1.56 2.98
C ALA A 19 1.90 1.43 2.35
N SER A 20 2.00 1.50 1.02
CA SER A 20 3.28 1.50 0.31
C SER A 20 4.11 2.76 0.58
N GLU A 21 3.48 3.93 0.72
CA GLU A 21 4.17 5.18 1.04
C GLU A 21 4.67 5.20 2.49
N VAL A 22 3.85 4.72 3.42
CA VAL A 22 4.24 4.57 4.83
C VAL A 22 5.42 3.59 4.96
N ASP A 23 5.40 2.45 4.25
CA ASP A 23 6.52 1.50 4.26
C ASP A 23 7.83 2.14 3.79
N LYS A 24 7.78 2.93 2.70
CA LYS A 24 8.94 3.68 2.19
C LYS A 24 9.43 4.72 3.17
N TYR A 25 8.52 5.48 3.79
CA TYR A 25 8.86 6.49 4.78
C TYR A 25 9.56 5.86 6.00
N LEU A 26 9.02 4.76 6.51
CA LEU A 26 9.63 4.03 7.63
C LEU A 26 11.00 3.46 7.24
N GLU A 27 11.18 3.00 6.01
CA GLU A 27 12.46 2.52 5.50
C GLU A 27 13.53 3.63 5.40
N SER A 28 13.14 4.87 5.07
CA SER A 28 14.08 5.98 4.85
C SER A 28 14.38 6.83 6.09
N GLU A 29 13.39 7.11 6.95
CA GLU A 29 13.48 8.20 7.94
C GLU A 29 13.54 7.72 9.40
N VAL A 30 13.11 6.50 9.71
CA VAL A 30 13.13 6.01 11.08
C VAL A 30 14.42 5.27 11.33
N ASP A 31 15.30 5.84 12.17
CA ASP A 31 16.61 5.29 12.53
C ASP A 31 16.52 3.79 12.93
N GLY A 32 15.45 3.30 13.54
CA GLY A 32 15.28 1.87 13.83
C GLY A 32 15.21 0.93 12.62
N TYR A 33 14.84 1.44 11.44
CA TYR A 33 14.68 0.71 10.18
C TYR A 33 15.76 1.07 9.15
N ALA A 34 16.23 2.32 9.15
CA ALA A 34 17.39 2.78 8.36
C ALA A 34 18.73 2.22 8.88
N VAL A 35 18.84 1.96 10.20
CA VAL A 35 20.04 1.38 10.85
C VAL A 35 20.28 -0.10 10.47
N THR A 36 19.55 -0.64 9.49
CA THR A 36 19.84 -1.97 8.94
C THR A 36 21.26 -2.11 8.41
N PHE A 37 21.93 -1.08 7.87
CA PHE A 37 23.34 -1.24 7.45
C PHE A 37 24.31 -1.38 8.64
N ALA A 38 24.19 -0.53 9.66
CA ALA A 38 25.06 -0.56 10.84
C ALA A 38 24.74 -1.71 11.82
N MET A 39 23.46 -2.11 11.96
CA MET A 39 23.09 -3.32 12.68
C MET A 39 23.47 -4.60 11.93
N ARG A 40 23.48 -4.59 10.58
CA ARG A 40 24.07 -5.68 9.78
C ARG A 40 25.57 -5.80 10.03
N GLU A 41 26.26 -4.68 10.18
CA GLU A 41 27.70 -4.62 10.45
C GLU A 41 28.05 -5.02 11.90
N HIS A 42 27.15 -4.76 12.86
CA HIS A 42 27.37 -4.96 14.30
C HIS A 42 26.33 -5.83 15.02
N ALA A 43 25.75 -6.84 14.35
CA ALA A 43 24.67 -7.66 14.89
C ALA A 43 24.97 -8.34 16.24
N GLU A 44 26.25 -8.63 16.52
CA GLU A 44 26.72 -9.22 17.79
C GLU A 44 26.53 -8.29 19.00
N LYS A 45 26.59 -6.96 18.79
CA LYS A 45 26.45 -5.94 19.85
C LYS A 45 25.04 -5.86 20.40
N TYR A 46 24.03 -6.23 19.61
CA TYR A 46 22.62 -6.08 19.94
C TYR A 46 22.01 -7.33 20.59
N GLY A 47 22.80 -8.38 20.86
CA GLY A 47 22.32 -9.61 21.52
C GLY A 47 21.26 -10.37 20.72
N LEU A 48 21.05 -10.01 19.44
CA LEU A 48 20.03 -10.59 18.59
C LEU A 48 20.63 -11.78 17.83
N GLY A 49 20.43 -12.96 18.41
CA GLY A 49 20.85 -14.21 17.81
C GLY A 49 20.66 -15.38 18.75
N GLU A 50 19.50 -16.05 18.66
CA GLU A 50 19.32 -17.51 18.77
C GLU A 50 20.18 -18.28 19.81
N ASN A 51 20.48 -17.70 20.98
CA ASN A 51 21.33 -18.34 21.98
C ASN A 51 20.69 -19.65 22.49
N ASP A 52 19.36 -19.72 22.52
CA ASP A 52 18.63 -20.88 23.05
C ASP A 52 18.55 -22.08 22.10
N ASP A 53 18.29 -21.88 20.80
CA ASP A 53 18.21 -23.00 19.85
C ASP A 53 19.58 -23.55 19.46
N ARG A 54 20.62 -22.69 19.51
CA ARG A 54 22.02 -23.11 19.33
C ARG A 54 22.55 -23.87 20.54
N ALA A 55 22.22 -23.44 21.77
CA ALA A 55 22.54 -24.19 22.98
C ALA A 55 21.90 -25.58 22.97
N LYS A 56 20.64 -25.71 22.51
CA LYS A 56 19.96 -27.02 22.35
C LYS A 56 20.64 -27.93 21.33
N LYS A 57 21.01 -27.41 20.14
CA LYS A 57 21.70 -28.19 19.10
C LYS A 57 23.14 -28.57 19.51
N ALA A 58 23.85 -27.67 20.18
CA ALA A 58 25.18 -27.94 20.74
C ALA A 58 25.12 -29.01 21.84
N ARG A 59 24.18 -28.90 22.80
CA ARG A 59 23.95 -29.91 23.84
C ARG A 59 23.64 -31.29 23.26
N LYS A 60 22.77 -31.39 22.25
CA LYS A 60 22.48 -32.68 21.57
C LYS A 60 23.71 -33.29 20.87
N ARG A 61 24.59 -32.47 20.27
CA ARG A 61 25.84 -32.95 19.64
C ARG A 61 26.88 -33.39 20.67
N THR A 62 27.04 -32.64 21.76
CA THR A 62 27.92 -33.01 22.88
C THR A 62 27.45 -34.30 23.53
N GLN A 63 26.13 -34.47 23.72
CA GLN A 63 25.53 -35.70 24.26
C GLN A 63 25.80 -36.91 23.35
N ARG A 64 25.67 -36.77 22.02
CA ARG A 64 26.00 -37.85 21.06
C ARG A 64 27.48 -38.23 21.07
N ARG A 65 28.38 -37.26 21.26
CA ARG A 65 29.83 -37.53 21.40
C ARG A 65 30.14 -38.26 22.70
N LEU A 66 29.56 -37.84 23.82
CA LEU A 66 29.70 -38.53 25.11
C LEU A 66 29.21 -39.98 25.04
N ILE A 67 28.05 -40.20 24.41
CA ILE A 67 27.51 -41.55 24.19
C ILE A 67 28.49 -42.41 23.36
N ALA A 68 29.06 -41.86 22.28
CA ALA A 68 30.03 -42.59 21.44
C ALA A 68 31.37 -42.88 22.16
N ILE A 69 31.86 -41.95 23.01
CA ILE A 69 33.06 -42.13 23.83
C ILE A 69 32.89 -43.29 24.81
N VAL A 70 31.68 -43.45 25.38
CA VAL A 70 31.38 -44.56 26.30
C VAL A 70 31.10 -45.87 25.54
N LEU A 71 30.38 -45.81 24.42
CA LEU A 71 30.03 -46.99 23.63
C LEU A 71 31.24 -47.69 23.02
N PHE A 72 32.25 -46.94 22.56
CA PHE A 72 33.45 -47.52 21.95
C PHE A 72 34.17 -48.53 22.86
N PRO A 73 34.68 -48.15 24.06
CA PRO A 73 35.41 -49.06 24.91
C PRO A 73 34.53 -50.20 25.41
N VAL A 74 33.24 -49.95 25.68
CA VAL A 74 32.31 -50.98 26.16
C VAL A 74 32.07 -52.04 25.09
N LEU A 75 31.73 -51.65 23.86
CA LEU A 75 31.50 -52.59 22.75
C LEU A 75 32.77 -53.31 22.32
N PHE A 76 33.92 -52.64 22.38
CA PHE A 76 35.20 -53.23 22.00
C PHE A 76 35.65 -54.28 23.02
N VAL A 77 35.61 -53.97 24.32
CA VAL A 77 35.99 -54.91 25.39
C VAL A 77 35.00 -56.08 25.47
N LEU A 78 33.69 -55.83 25.43
CA LEU A 78 32.68 -56.89 25.40
C LEU A 78 32.79 -57.74 24.13
N GLY A 79 33.07 -57.13 22.98
CA GLY A 79 33.29 -57.85 21.73
C GLY A 79 34.47 -58.81 21.80
N ILE A 80 35.58 -58.41 22.44
CA ILE A 80 36.74 -59.29 22.68
C ILE A 80 36.34 -60.47 23.57
N ILE A 81 35.65 -60.22 24.67
CA ILE A 81 35.21 -61.27 25.62
C ILE A 81 34.24 -62.24 24.95
N VAL A 82 33.24 -61.73 24.23
CA VAL A 82 32.22 -62.53 23.53
C VAL A 82 32.84 -63.32 22.38
N SER A 83 33.87 -62.81 21.70
CA SER A 83 34.57 -63.51 20.62
C SER A 83 35.23 -64.82 21.08
N LEU A 84 35.54 -64.94 22.38
CA LEU A 84 36.04 -66.19 22.98
C LEU A 84 34.98 -67.31 22.97
N PHE A 85 33.69 -66.96 22.94
CA PHE A 85 32.57 -67.90 23.02
C PHE A 85 31.75 -67.96 21.71
N ASN A 86 31.65 -66.86 20.98
CA ASN A 86 30.96 -66.76 19.69
C ASN A 86 31.66 -65.74 18.78
N LYS A 87 32.49 -66.27 17.86
CA LYS A 87 33.30 -65.47 16.94
C LYS A 87 32.47 -64.53 16.05
N GLY A 88 31.26 -64.94 15.65
CA GLY A 88 30.37 -64.14 14.80
C GLY A 88 29.82 -62.92 15.54
N LEU A 89 29.26 -63.14 16.73
CA LEU A 89 28.68 -62.07 17.54
C LEU A 89 29.76 -61.10 18.07
N GLY A 90 30.91 -61.64 18.49
CA GLY A 90 32.06 -60.83 18.95
C GLY A 90 32.63 -59.95 17.84
N GLY A 91 32.72 -60.48 16.61
CA GLY A 91 33.13 -59.71 15.43
C GLY A 91 32.22 -58.52 15.11
N ILE A 92 30.90 -58.72 15.19
CA ILE A 92 29.91 -57.66 14.96
C ILE A 92 30.04 -56.55 16.02
N MET A 93 30.23 -56.91 17.29
CA MET A 93 30.38 -55.93 18.38
C MET A 93 31.68 -55.11 18.24
N MET A 94 32.80 -55.76 17.89
CA MET A 94 34.07 -55.05 17.64
C MET A 94 33.95 -54.11 16.43
N PHE A 95 33.28 -54.54 15.35
CA PHE A 95 33.02 -53.70 14.18
C PHE A 95 32.16 -52.47 14.52
N ALA A 96 31.10 -52.65 15.32
CA ALA A 96 30.29 -51.55 15.83
C ALA A 96 31.09 -50.56 16.70
N GLY A 97 32.03 -51.08 17.52
CA GLY A 97 32.99 -50.26 18.25
C GLY A 97 33.87 -49.42 17.30
N VAL A 98 34.48 -50.04 16.29
CA VAL A 98 35.31 -49.33 15.31
C VAL A 98 34.51 -48.25 14.57
N LEU A 99 33.25 -48.50 14.21
CA LEU A 99 32.38 -47.48 13.62
C LEU A 99 32.15 -46.27 14.55
N ALA A 100 31.99 -46.51 15.86
CA ALA A 100 31.89 -45.43 16.84
C ALA A 100 33.19 -44.60 16.93
N LEU A 101 34.36 -45.24 16.84
CA LEU A 101 35.66 -44.58 16.79
C LEU A 101 35.83 -43.73 15.51
N VAL A 102 35.48 -44.28 14.35
CA VAL A 102 35.52 -43.56 13.07
C VAL A 102 34.58 -42.34 13.10
N TYR A 103 33.39 -42.49 13.67
CA TYR A 103 32.48 -41.36 13.89
C TYR A 103 33.09 -40.30 14.80
N LEU A 104 33.75 -40.69 15.90
CA LEU A 104 34.43 -39.74 16.79
C LEU A 104 35.53 -38.96 16.05
N GLY A 105 36.37 -39.66 15.29
CA GLY A 105 37.44 -39.06 14.46
C GLY A 105 36.91 -38.08 13.43
N LEU A 106 35.94 -38.49 12.61
CA LEU A 106 35.29 -37.63 11.61
C LEU A 106 34.55 -36.45 12.24
N SER A 107 33.93 -36.65 13.41
CA SER A 107 33.26 -35.56 14.13
C SER A 107 34.27 -34.54 14.68
N GLY A 108 35.46 -35.00 15.11
CA GLY A 108 36.54 -34.17 15.63
C GLY A 108 37.13 -33.27 14.55
N PHE A 109 37.57 -33.86 13.43
CA PHE A 109 38.14 -33.14 12.28
C PHE A 109 37.17 -32.09 11.71
N ARG A 110 35.89 -32.45 11.48
CA ARG A 110 34.87 -31.49 11.01
C ARG A 110 34.57 -30.36 12.00
N SER A 111 34.90 -30.53 13.29
CA SER A 111 34.72 -29.45 14.28
C SER A 111 35.89 -28.47 14.36
N MET A 112 37.09 -28.87 13.92
CA MET A 112 38.23 -27.98 13.74
C MET A 112 38.09 -27.12 12.48
N ASP A 113 37.72 -27.72 11.34
CA ASP A 113 37.52 -27.00 10.07
C ASP A 113 36.42 -25.92 10.17
N ARG A 114 35.35 -26.21 10.91
CA ARG A 114 34.25 -25.25 11.13
C ARG A 114 34.62 -24.09 12.04
N ARG A 115 35.74 -24.10 12.77
CA ARG A 115 36.17 -22.92 13.54
C ARG A 115 36.66 -21.79 12.63
N ILE A 116 37.18 -22.12 11.45
CA ILE A 116 37.77 -21.13 10.52
C ILE A 116 36.71 -20.54 9.58
N ASN A 117 35.67 -21.30 9.20
CA ASN A 117 34.52 -20.80 8.41
C ASN A 117 33.36 -20.24 9.25
N LYS A 118 33.46 -20.31 10.59
CA LYS A 118 32.40 -19.93 11.54
C LYS A 118 32.03 -18.45 11.47
N ASP A 119 33.01 -17.59 11.22
CA ASP A 119 32.80 -16.14 11.28
C ASP A 119 32.12 -15.58 10.02
N LYS A 120 32.27 -16.26 8.87
CA LYS A 120 31.63 -15.86 7.62
C LYS A 120 30.18 -16.37 7.52
N GLU A 121 29.91 -17.62 7.91
CA GLU A 121 28.54 -18.17 7.93
C GLU A 121 27.67 -17.54 9.03
N ASN A 122 28.24 -17.21 10.20
CA ASN A 122 27.50 -16.50 11.26
C ASN A 122 27.05 -15.11 10.79
N LYS A 123 27.90 -14.35 10.10
CA LYS A 123 27.53 -13.01 9.59
C LYS A 123 26.40 -13.07 8.58
N ALA A 124 26.45 -14.00 7.63
CA ALA A 124 25.42 -14.12 6.58
C ALA A 124 24.06 -14.64 7.10
N TYR A 125 24.05 -15.57 8.05
CA TYR A 125 22.82 -16.12 8.64
C TYR A 125 22.17 -15.17 9.64
N VAL A 126 22.96 -14.47 10.46
CA VAL A 126 22.46 -13.44 11.40
C VAL A 126 21.86 -12.27 10.62
N ASN A 127 22.45 -11.89 9.48
CA ASN A 127 21.93 -10.84 8.61
C ASN A 127 20.51 -11.18 8.08
N LYS A 128 20.28 -12.40 7.57
CA LYS A 128 18.93 -12.81 7.08
C LYS A 128 17.86 -12.89 8.17
N GLY A 129 18.23 -13.33 9.38
CA GLY A 129 17.30 -13.40 10.51
C GLY A 129 16.90 -12.02 11.04
N LEU A 130 17.87 -11.11 11.08
CA LEU A 130 17.67 -9.71 11.46
C LEU A 130 16.77 -8.99 10.44
N GLU A 131 17.05 -9.16 9.14
CA GLU A 131 16.23 -8.61 8.05
C GLU A 131 14.77 -9.05 8.17
N LYS A 132 14.53 -10.33 8.44
CA LYS A 132 13.17 -10.85 8.60
C LYS A 132 12.45 -10.20 9.79
N GLN A 133 13.10 -10.10 10.95
CA GLN A 133 12.48 -9.50 12.15
C GLN A 133 12.22 -8.00 11.98
N VAL A 134 13.14 -7.28 11.33
CA VAL A 134 12.97 -5.85 11.04
C VAL A 134 11.83 -5.64 10.05
N ASN A 135 11.76 -6.44 8.98
CA ASN A 135 10.66 -6.37 8.02
C ASN A 135 9.30 -6.73 8.65
N GLU A 136 9.26 -7.73 9.54
CA GLU A 136 8.05 -8.09 10.28
C GLU A 136 7.58 -6.95 11.19
N LYS A 137 8.49 -6.32 11.93
CA LYS A 137 8.17 -5.15 12.76
C LYS A 137 7.74 -3.95 11.93
N ARG A 138 8.42 -3.70 10.80
CA ARG A 138 8.10 -2.61 9.87
C ARG A 138 6.68 -2.79 9.33
N ARG A 139 6.36 -3.99 8.85
CA ARG A 139 5.04 -4.33 8.37
C ARG A 139 3.96 -4.18 9.44
N ALA A 140 4.21 -4.66 10.66
CA ALA A 140 3.29 -4.48 11.78
C ALA A 140 3.06 -3.00 12.11
N GLU A 141 4.10 -2.18 12.01
CA GLU A 141 4.01 -0.73 12.22
C GLU A 141 3.25 -0.04 11.08
N VAL A 142 3.49 -0.41 9.81
CA VAL A 142 2.67 0.05 8.66
C VAL A 142 1.21 -0.27 8.91
N GLU A 143 0.89 -1.52 9.25
CA GLU A 143 -0.49 -1.95 9.54
C GLU A 143 -1.13 -1.15 10.69
N ARG A 144 -0.35 -0.86 11.75
CA ARG A 144 -0.79 -0.02 12.87
C ARG A 144 -1.09 1.42 12.44
N LEU A 145 -0.19 2.04 11.67
CA LEU A 145 -0.32 3.43 11.21
C LEU A 145 -1.48 3.59 10.22
N VAL A 146 -1.62 2.66 9.27
CA VAL A 146 -2.76 2.59 8.35
C VAL A 146 -4.05 2.41 9.13
N GLY A 147 -4.06 1.54 10.15
CA GLY A 147 -5.21 1.33 11.02
C GLY A 147 -5.64 2.59 11.77
N LEU A 148 -4.71 3.36 12.33
CA LEU A 148 -5.01 4.65 12.98
C LEU A 148 -5.56 5.68 11.99
N ALA A 149 -4.97 5.76 10.80
CA ALA A 149 -5.43 6.67 9.76
C ALA A 149 -6.87 6.34 9.30
N ARG A 150 -7.18 5.05 9.08
CA ARG A 150 -8.55 4.56 8.77
C ARG A 150 -9.56 4.85 9.87
N GLN A 151 -9.13 4.88 11.13
CA GLN A 151 -9.99 5.28 12.25
C GLN A 151 -10.27 6.79 12.30
N GLY A 152 -9.73 7.57 11.36
CA GLY A 152 -9.85 9.03 11.37
C GLY A 152 -8.96 9.71 12.41
N ARG A 153 -7.84 9.06 12.77
CA ARG A 153 -6.86 9.59 13.73
C ARG A 153 -5.48 9.78 13.06
N PRO A 154 -5.40 10.49 11.93
CA PRO A 154 -4.14 10.64 11.19
C PRO A 154 -3.08 11.40 12.00
N GLU A 155 -3.47 12.29 12.92
CA GLU A 155 -2.53 13.06 13.76
C GLU A 155 -1.77 12.15 14.74
N GLU A 156 -2.42 11.08 15.21
CA GLU A 156 -1.84 10.12 16.14
C GLU A 156 -0.87 9.13 15.49
N THR A 157 -0.81 9.14 14.15
CA THR A 157 0.17 8.34 13.41
C THR A 157 1.59 8.86 13.61
N GLY A 158 1.75 10.16 13.93
CA GLY A 158 3.06 10.82 13.96
C GLY A 158 3.74 10.93 12.59
N LEU A 159 3.02 10.59 11.51
CA LEU A 159 3.52 10.74 10.14
C LEU A 159 3.63 12.22 9.75
N PRO A 160 4.45 12.58 8.76
CA PRO A 160 4.47 13.92 8.20
C PRO A 160 3.08 14.38 7.72
N GLU A 161 2.78 15.68 7.87
CA GLU A 161 1.49 16.29 7.49
C GLU A 161 1.02 15.93 6.06
N PRO A 162 1.88 15.81 5.03
CA PRO A 162 1.44 15.36 3.71
C PRO A 162 0.85 13.94 3.70
N LEU A 163 1.45 12.98 4.40
CA LEU A 163 0.92 11.62 4.51
C LEU A 163 -0.38 11.60 5.32
N GLN A 164 -0.46 12.41 6.37
CA GLN A 164 -1.71 12.60 7.12
C GLN A 164 -2.82 13.11 6.20
N ARG A 165 -2.53 14.13 5.38
CA ARG A 165 -3.49 14.70 4.41
C ARG A 165 -3.94 13.68 3.37
N VAL A 166 -3.03 12.91 2.79
CA VAL A 166 -3.35 11.85 1.84
C VAL A 166 -4.30 10.82 2.47
N SER A 167 -4.02 10.41 3.71
CA SER A 167 -4.88 9.47 4.42
C SER A 167 -6.29 10.01 4.73
N ARG A 168 -6.43 11.33 4.97
CA ARG A 168 -7.75 11.98 5.12
C ARG A 168 -8.54 11.91 3.80
N GLY A 169 -7.85 12.01 2.65
CA GLY A 169 -8.43 11.83 1.33
C GLY A 169 -8.98 10.43 1.11
N TYR A 170 -8.18 9.39 1.37
CA TYR A 170 -8.63 8.00 1.22
C TYR A 170 -9.73 7.60 2.20
N LEU A 171 -9.70 8.12 3.42
CA LEU A 171 -10.79 7.91 4.37
C LEU A 171 -12.09 8.56 3.90
N ALA A 172 -12.01 9.73 3.28
CA ALA A 172 -13.17 10.41 2.73
C ALA A 172 -13.78 9.61 1.56
N GLU A 173 -12.96 9.14 0.64
CA GLU A 173 -13.35 8.27 -0.47
C GLU A 173 -14.04 6.99 0.03
N GLU A 174 -13.45 6.30 1.02
CA GLU A 174 -14.03 5.10 1.64
C GLU A 174 -15.41 5.41 2.25
N ARG A 175 -15.54 6.49 3.02
CA ARG A 175 -16.80 6.90 3.65
C ARG A 175 -17.87 7.27 2.62
N ILE A 176 -17.52 7.98 1.55
CA ILE A 176 -18.47 8.34 0.49
C ILE A 176 -18.93 7.07 -0.21
N GLY A 177 -18.02 6.16 -0.57
CA GLY A 177 -18.42 4.89 -1.17
C GLY A 177 -19.36 4.08 -0.27
N GLU A 178 -19.06 3.97 1.03
CA GLU A 178 -19.96 3.34 2.00
C GLU A 178 -21.34 4.01 2.07
N MET A 179 -21.38 5.35 2.04
CA MET A 179 -22.64 6.11 1.99
C MET A 179 -23.42 5.83 0.71
N LEU A 180 -22.76 5.75 -0.45
CA LEU A 180 -23.40 5.43 -1.72
C LEU A 180 -24.01 4.03 -1.70
N GLU A 181 -23.28 3.02 -1.23
CA GLU A 181 -23.78 1.65 -1.10
C GLU A 181 -25.03 1.58 -0.21
N GLN A 182 -24.98 2.25 0.96
CA GLN A 182 -26.03 2.16 1.97
C GLN A 182 -27.28 2.97 1.62
N GLN A 183 -27.11 4.17 1.06
CA GLN A 183 -28.18 5.16 0.96
C GLN A 183 -28.81 5.24 -0.43
N LEU A 184 -28.14 4.75 -1.48
CA LEU A 184 -28.72 4.80 -2.82
C LEU A 184 -29.77 3.71 -3.07
N PRO A 185 -30.75 3.98 -3.96
CA PRO A 185 -31.68 2.98 -4.46
C PRO A 185 -30.95 1.78 -5.11
N ASP A 186 -31.59 0.60 -5.06
CA ASP A 186 -31.09 -0.64 -5.68
C ASP A 186 -31.07 -0.60 -7.21
N SER A 187 -31.89 0.28 -7.80
CA SER A 187 -31.88 0.61 -9.22
C SER A 187 -30.60 1.31 -9.69
N ILE A 188 -29.70 1.73 -8.79
CA ILE A 188 -28.42 2.34 -9.13
C ILE A 188 -27.31 1.32 -8.97
N GLU A 189 -26.52 1.12 -10.03
CA GLU A 189 -25.26 0.38 -9.95
C GLU A 189 -24.10 1.32 -9.62
N VAL A 190 -23.21 0.90 -8.72
CA VAL A 190 -22.02 1.67 -8.31
C VAL A 190 -20.77 0.82 -8.48
N ALA A 191 -19.73 1.40 -9.08
CA ALA A 191 -18.39 0.82 -9.12
C ALA A 191 -17.41 1.74 -8.38
N HIS A 192 -16.53 1.15 -7.57
CA HIS A 192 -15.51 1.86 -6.81
C HIS A 192 -14.10 1.60 -7.39
N ASP A 193 -13.24 2.60 -7.27
CA ASP A 193 -11.81 2.58 -7.60
C ASP A 193 -11.54 2.20 -9.07
N VAL A 194 -12.13 2.94 -10.01
CA VAL A 194 -11.97 2.68 -11.45
C VAL A 194 -10.68 3.31 -11.96
N THR A 195 -9.68 2.46 -12.24
CA THR A 195 -8.38 2.93 -12.73
C THR A 195 -8.43 3.21 -14.23
N ILE A 196 -7.92 4.37 -14.64
CA ILE A 196 -7.83 4.82 -16.04
C ILE A 196 -6.36 4.80 -16.45
N ARG A 197 -5.96 3.85 -17.28
CA ARG A 197 -4.61 3.80 -17.85
C ARG A 197 -4.51 4.88 -18.94
N THR A 198 -3.59 5.83 -18.79
CA THR A 198 -3.25 6.75 -19.88
C THR A 198 -2.08 6.21 -20.67
N ASP A 199 -2.15 6.33 -22.00
CA ASP A 199 -1.03 5.98 -22.88
C ASP A 199 0.17 6.85 -22.52
N SER A 200 1.38 6.27 -22.55
CA SER A 200 2.62 6.91 -22.07
C SER A 200 2.90 8.29 -22.68
N ARG A 201 2.42 8.59 -23.89
CA ARG A 201 2.52 9.92 -24.53
C ARG A 201 1.57 10.98 -23.94
N SER A 202 0.34 10.61 -23.59
CA SER A 202 -0.59 11.51 -22.89
C SER A 202 -0.24 11.69 -21.41
N GLY A 203 0.29 10.64 -20.77
CA GLY A 203 0.79 10.71 -19.39
C GLY A 203 2.03 11.60 -19.27
N LEU A 204 2.94 11.56 -20.25
CA LEU A 204 4.07 12.49 -20.34
C LEU A 204 3.61 13.93 -20.56
N ALA A 205 2.58 14.17 -21.37
CA ALA A 205 2.01 15.53 -21.51
C ALA A 205 1.38 16.03 -20.20
N LYS A 206 0.68 15.17 -19.43
CA LYS A 206 0.18 15.49 -18.08
C LYS A 206 1.32 15.79 -17.09
N ALA A 207 2.42 15.04 -17.16
CA ALA A 207 3.60 15.28 -16.33
C ALA A 207 4.36 16.55 -16.76
N VAL A 208 4.47 16.82 -18.07
CA VAL A 208 5.17 17.99 -18.65
C VAL A 208 4.36 19.28 -18.47
N ASP A 209 3.03 19.27 -18.64
CA ASP A 209 2.14 20.36 -18.21
C ASP A 209 2.13 20.53 -16.68
N GLY A 210 2.48 19.48 -15.93
CA GLY A 210 2.76 19.54 -14.50
C GLY A 210 4.10 20.19 -14.16
N PHE A 211 5.06 20.20 -15.09
CA PHE A 211 6.42 20.73 -14.92
C PHE A 211 6.59 22.17 -15.41
N ASP A 212 5.88 22.59 -16.47
CA ASP A 212 6.03 23.94 -17.05
C ASP A 212 5.52 25.06 -16.14
N ASP A 213 4.61 24.75 -15.20
CA ASP A 213 4.06 25.70 -14.22
C ASP A 213 4.55 25.47 -12.77
N ALA A 214 5.67 24.74 -12.60
CA ALA A 214 6.32 24.56 -11.30
C ALA A 214 7.01 25.84 -10.77
N THR A 215 6.43 27.01 -11.02
CA THR A 215 6.66 28.22 -10.22
C THR A 215 5.96 28.07 -8.86
N SER A 216 6.63 27.33 -7.96
CA SER A 216 6.89 27.68 -6.56
C SER A 216 5.77 28.13 -5.59
N GLU A 217 4.49 28.17 -5.95
CA GLU A 217 3.46 28.72 -5.06
C GLU A 217 2.21 27.86 -5.01
N MET A 218 2.20 26.81 -4.17
CA MET A 218 0.98 26.25 -3.54
C MET A 218 1.30 25.03 -2.66
N PHE A 219 2.15 25.21 -1.65
CA PHE A 219 2.31 24.21 -0.60
C PHE A 219 2.09 24.89 0.74
N TYR A 220 0.87 24.79 1.28
CA TYR A 220 0.55 25.31 2.60
C TYR A 220 1.35 24.55 3.67
N GLY A 221 2.42 25.22 4.10
CA GLY A 221 3.25 24.98 5.27
C GLY A 221 3.95 26.31 5.60
N THR A 222 3.81 26.82 6.83
CA THR A 222 4.26 28.16 7.23
C THR A 222 5.76 28.26 7.49
N THR A 223 6.54 27.19 7.28
CA THR A 223 7.99 27.16 7.55
C THR A 223 8.83 26.75 6.32
N PRO A 224 10.09 27.22 6.20
CA PRO A 224 10.95 26.89 5.05
C PRO A 224 11.21 25.39 4.86
N GLU A 225 11.20 24.61 5.95
CA GLU A 225 11.40 23.16 5.93
C GLU A 225 10.17 22.41 5.40
N THR A 226 8.95 22.87 5.73
CA THR A 226 7.69 22.28 5.21
C THR A 226 7.51 22.50 3.71
N ARG A 227 8.08 23.57 3.13
CA ARG A 227 8.09 23.80 1.67
C ARG A 227 9.01 22.85 0.92
N LYS A 228 10.21 22.57 1.44
CA LYS A 228 11.14 21.60 0.83
C LYS A 228 10.58 20.18 0.87
N PHE A 229 9.92 19.81 1.97
CA PHE A 229 9.26 18.51 2.11
C PHE A 229 8.00 18.40 1.24
N GLY A 230 7.21 19.47 1.10
CA GLY A 230 6.07 19.52 0.16
C GLY A 230 6.48 19.42 -1.30
N LEU A 231 7.61 20.03 -1.69
CA LEU A 231 8.21 19.88 -3.01
C LEU A 231 8.73 18.45 -3.22
N ALA A 232 9.40 17.87 -2.22
CA ALA A 232 9.87 16.49 -2.25
C ALA A 232 8.71 15.48 -2.31
N MET A 233 7.59 15.72 -1.63
CA MET A 233 6.41 14.85 -1.66
C MET A 233 5.55 15.03 -2.91
N GLY A 234 5.45 16.24 -3.47
CA GLY A 234 4.89 16.43 -4.82
C GLY A 234 5.73 15.71 -5.88
N VAL A 235 7.06 15.76 -5.72
CA VAL A 235 8.02 15.01 -6.53
C VAL A 235 8.00 13.51 -6.21
N ILE A 236 7.68 13.05 -5.00
CA ILE A 236 7.55 11.62 -4.63
C ILE A 236 6.19 11.04 -5.05
N GLY A 237 5.11 11.83 -5.03
CA GLY A 237 3.84 11.47 -5.65
C GLY A 237 4.01 11.32 -7.16
N MET A 238 4.64 12.30 -7.81
CA MET A 238 5.01 12.21 -9.23
C MET A 238 6.06 11.13 -9.53
N LEU A 239 7.07 10.91 -8.67
CA LEU A 239 8.08 9.85 -8.85
C LEU A 239 7.51 8.48 -8.51
N GLY A 240 6.49 8.39 -7.66
CA GLY A 240 5.71 7.18 -7.44
C GLY A 240 4.95 6.79 -8.71
N GLU A 241 4.34 7.77 -9.37
CA GLU A 241 3.70 7.64 -10.69
C GLU A 241 4.71 7.39 -11.83
N LEU A 242 5.90 7.99 -11.79
CA LEU A 242 6.94 7.81 -12.82
C LEU A 242 7.79 6.53 -12.62
N SER A 243 7.96 6.07 -11.38
CA SER A 243 8.80 4.89 -11.04
C SER A 243 8.03 3.57 -11.19
N ARG A 244 6.70 3.59 -11.08
CA ARG A 244 5.85 2.43 -11.42
C ARG A 244 5.60 2.37 -12.93
N LYS A 245 6.55 1.78 -13.67
CA LYS A 245 6.39 1.21 -15.03
C LYS A 245 5.37 1.93 -15.96
N SER A 246 5.84 2.92 -16.72
CA SER A 246 5.37 3.19 -18.10
C SER A 246 3.89 3.54 -18.38
N ALA A 247 3.03 3.79 -17.39
CA ALA A 247 1.68 4.33 -17.61
C ALA A 247 1.25 5.19 -16.43
N VAL A 248 1.04 6.49 -16.66
CA VAL A 248 0.41 7.38 -15.66
C VAL A 248 -1.05 6.94 -15.54
N THR A 249 -1.44 6.41 -14.38
CA THR A 249 -2.82 5.98 -14.11
C THR A 249 -3.59 7.12 -13.46
N ALA A 250 -4.72 7.51 -14.05
CA ALA A 250 -5.70 8.36 -13.39
C ALA A 250 -6.75 7.47 -12.70
N ASN A 251 -7.52 7.98 -11.73
CA ASN A 251 -8.54 7.20 -11.01
C ASN A 251 -9.87 7.96 -11.02
N ALA A 252 -10.97 7.23 -11.16
CA ALA A 252 -12.29 7.73 -10.84
C ALA A 252 -12.77 7.00 -9.58
N ASP A 253 -12.94 7.75 -8.48
CA ASP A 253 -13.27 7.19 -7.17
C ASP A 253 -14.53 6.32 -7.25
N HIS A 254 -15.62 6.88 -7.79
CA HIS A 254 -16.87 6.16 -7.95
C HIS A 254 -17.54 6.47 -9.29
N VAL A 255 -18.01 5.43 -9.97
CA VAL A 255 -18.82 5.55 -11.19
C VAL A 255 -20.19 4.95 -10.92
N LEU A 256 -21.24 5.69 -11.26
CA LEU A 256 -22.62 5.33 -11.00
C LEU A 256 -23.39 5.25 -12.30
N SER A 257 -24.20 4.19 -12.45
CA SER A 257 -25.18 4.10 -13.52
C SER A 257 -26.56 4.43 -13.00
N THR A 258 -27.16 5.48 -13.55
CA THR A 258 -28.44 6.03 -13.09
C THR A 258 -29.40 6.25 -14.26
N ALA A 259 -30.67 6.54 -13.97
CA ALA A 259 -31.66 6.93 -14.97
C ALA A 259 -31.39 8.33 -15.57
N ALA A 260 -30.47 9.11 -14.98
CA ALA A 260 -29.96 10.35 -15.57
C ALA A 260 -28.77 10.12 -16.52
N GLY A 261 -28.28 8.89 -16.61
CA GLY A 261 -27.05 8.52 -17.32
C GLY A 261 -25.92 8.13 -16.36
N VAL A 262 -24.70 8.06 -16.90
CA VAL A 262 -23.49 7.76 -16.11
C VAL A 262 -23.08 9.01 -15.33
N ILE A 263 -22.89 8.85 -14.02
CA ILE A 263 -22.41 9.91 -13.12
C ILE A 263 -21.07 9.48 -12.55
N MET A 264 -20.09 10.39 -12.55
CA MET A 264 -18.82 10.19 -11.86
C MET A 264 -18.83 10.98 -10.56
N VAL A 265 -18.53 10.35 -9.44
CA VAL A 265 -18.32 11.03 -8.15
C VAL A 265 -16.83 10.98 -7.84
N ASP A 266 -16.26 12.13 -7.52
CA ASP A 266 -14.86 12.30 -7.19
C ASP A 266 -14.71 13.11 -5.89
N THR A 267 -13.85 12.64 -4.99
CA THR A 267 -13.66 13.18 -3.65
C THR A 267 -12.54 14.20 -3.62
N LYS A 268 -12.86 15.44 -3.23
CA LYS A 268 -11.86 16.50 -3.09
C LYS A 268 -11.81 17.04 -1.66
N HIS A 269 -10.66 16.84 -1.00
CA HIS A 269 -10.41 17.42 0.32
C HIS A 269 -9.96 18.90 0.19
N TRP A 270 -10.91 19.83 0.20
CA TRP A 270 -10.68 21.26 0.07
C TRP A 270 -11.12 22.01 1.31
N THR A 271 -10.18 22.63 2.01
CA THR A 271 -10.46 23.47 3.19
C THR A 271 -11.00 24.84 2.79
N GLY A 272 -11.86 25.43 3.62
CA GLY A 272 -12.48 26.73 3.37
C GLY A 272 -13.74 26.63 2.51
N GLU A 273 -14.29 27.78 2.09
CA GLU A 273 -15.48 27.81 1.25
C GLU A 273 -15.11 27.63 -0.23
N LEU A 274 -15.83 26.77 -0.93
CA LEU A 274 -15.80 26.61 -2.39
C LEU A 274 -16.88 27.49 -3.03
N SER A 275 -16.48 28.27 -4.02
CA SER A 275 -17.38 29.11 -4.81
C SER A 275 -16.92 29.16 -6.27
N LEU A 276 -17.69 29.84 -7.12
CA LEU A 276 -17.30 30.18 -8.48
C LEU A 276 -16.87 31.66 -8.55
N ASP A 277 -15.86 31.95 -9.36
CA ASP A 277 -15.44 33.32 -9.66
C ASP A 277 -16.29 33.95 -10.78
N GLU A 278 -15.94 35.17 -11.21
CA GLU A 278 -16.64 35.91 -12.27
C GLU A 278 -16.61 35.21 -13.64
N ASN A 279 -15.62 34.34 -13.87
CA ASN A 279 -15.49 33.54 -15.08
C ASN A 279 -16.16 32.16 -14.95
N GLY A 280 -16.83 31.90 -13.82
CA GLY A 280 -17.42 30.60 -13.52
C GLY A 280 -16.41 29.53 -13.14
N GLN A 281 -15.18 29.87 -12.76
CA GLN A 281 -14.14 28.91 -12.35
C GLN A 281 -14.19 28.60 -10.85
N PHE A 282 -13.83 27.38 -10.46
CA PHE A 282 -13.80 27.02 -9.05
C PHE A 282 -12.71 27.79 -8.30
N THR A 283 -13.09 28.45 -7.21
CA THR A 283 -12.21 29.32 -6.44
C THR A 283 -12.37 29.11 -4.94
N ALA A 284 -11.31 29.46 -4.20
CA ALA A 284 -11.30 29.55 -2.73
C ALA A 284 -11.54 30.98 -2.22
N GLY A 285 -11.98 31.87 -3.11
CA GLY A 285 -12.17 33.29 -2.88
C GLY A 285 -11.23 34.14 -3.74
N PRO A 286 -11.44 35.46 -3.81
CA PRO A 286 -10.63 36.36 -4.63
C PRO A 286 -9.14 36.27 -4.25
N ASN A 287 -8.28 36.04 -5.25
CA ASN A 287 -6.81 35.93 -5.09
C ASN A 287 -6.34 34.86 -4.09
N HIS A 288 -7.17 33.87 -3.75
CA HIS A 288 -6.76 32.79 -2.86
C HIS A 288 -5.82 31.84 -3.62
N ALA A 289 -4.64 31.55 -3.05
CA ALA A 289 -3.63 30.71 -3.70
C ALA A 289 -4.23 29.38 -4.20
N GLY A 290 -5.07 28.74 -3.38
CA GLY A 290 -5.76 27.48 -3.72
C GLY A 290 -6.76 27.50 -4.89
N SER A 291 -7.07 28.65 -5.50
CA SER A 291 -8.04 28.73 -6.59
C SER A 291 -7.56 28.06 -7.87
N GLN A 292 -6.30 28.27 -8.26
CA GLN A 292 -5.71 27.60 -9.44
C GLN A 292 -5.70 26.07 -9.27
N TYR A 293 -5.40 25.59 -8.06
CA TYR A 293 -5.43 24.15 -7.77
C TYR A 293 -6.84 23.55 -7.91
N ARG A 294 -7.88 24.24 -7.40
CA ARG A 294 -9.27 23.75 -7.47
C ARG A 294 -9.76 23.64 -8.91
N GLU A 295 -9.52 24.67 -9.71
CA GLU A 295 -9.89 24.69 -11.13
C GLU A 295 -9.10 23.62 -11.92
N LYS A 296 -7.78 23.48 -11.67
CA LYS A 296 -6.96 22.43 -12.30
C LYS A 296 -7.45 21.02 -11.93
N ALA A 297 -7.83 20.81 -10.68
CA ALA A 297 -8.39 19.54 -10.21
C ALA A 297 -9.74 19.24 -10.89
N ALA A 298 -10.64 20.23 -11.01
CA ALA A 298 -11.90 20.08 -11.73
C ALA A 298 -11.69 19.71 -13.21
N ARG A 299 -10.75 20.36 -13.91
CA ARG A 299 -10.38 20.01 -15.29
C ARG A 299 -9.82 18.61 -15.42
N THR A 300 -9.00 18.18 -14.45
CA THR A 300 -8.47 16.81 -14.41
C THR A 300 -9.60 15.79 -14.28
N THR A 301 -10.56 16.07 -13.39
CA THR A 301 -11.75 15.23 -13.20
C THR A 301 -12.63 15.19 -14.46
N ARG A 302 -12.76 16.29 -15.23
CA ARG A 302 -13.42 16.24 -16.56
C ARG A 302 -12.71 15.36 -17.56
N PHE A 303 -11.38 15.43 -17.60
CA PHE A 303 -10.59 14.56 -18.45
C PHE A 303 -10.79 13.09 -18.06
N GLU A 304 -10.76 12.76 -16.78
CA GLU A 304 -11.03 11.41 -16.27
C GLU A 304 -12.42 10.92 -16.69
N ALA A 305 -13.45 11.73 -16.46
CA ALA A 305 -14.81 11.44 -16.88
C ALA A 305 -14.93 11.24 -18.40
N SER A 306 -14.19 12.00 -19.22
CA SER A 306 -14.20 11.84 -20.68
C SER A 306 -13.68 10.48 -21.17
N ARG A 307 -12.97 9.73 -20.32
CA ARG A 307 -12.50 8.37 -20.62
C ARG A 307 -13.51 7.28 -20.24
N LEU A 308 -14.54 7.64 -19.48
CA LEU A 308 -15.60 6.74 -19.08
C LEU A 308 -16.73 6.76 -20.12
N ASN A 309 -17.28 5.59 -20.43
CA ASN A 309 -18.42 5.41 -21.34
C ASN A 309 -18.27 6.18 -22.68
N ARG A 310 -17.07 6.19 -23.28
CA ARG A 310 -16.73 6.96 -24.49
C ARG A 310 -16.99 8.47 -24.38
N GLY A 311 -16.92 9.01 -23.16
CA GLY A 311 -17.19 10.41 -22.84
C GLY A 311 -18.66 10.72 -22.63
N ASP A 312 -19.56 9.74 -22.75
CA ASP A 312 -20.99 9.90 -22.44
C ASP A 312 -21.21 9.75 -20.92
N VAL A 313 -20.69 10.74 -20.19
CA VAL A 313 -20.92 10.96 -18.77
C VAL A 313 -21.85 12.16 -18.64
N ALA A 314 -23.00 11.96 -18.02
CA ALA A 314 -24.02 12.98 -17.88
C ALA A 314 -23.57 14.10 -16.93
N MET A 315 -22.82 13.74 -15.88
CA MET A 315 -22.44 14.68 -14.83
C MET A 315 -21.26 14.18 -13.99
N ILE A 316 -20.49 15.12 -13.48
CA ILE A 316 -19.50 14.92 -12.43
C ILE A 316 -20.04 15.52 -11.14
N ILE A 317 -19.91 14.78 -10.03
CA ILE A 317 -20.16 15.29 -8.69
C ILE A 317 -18.83 15.37 -7.95
N LEU A 318 -18.40 16.57 -7.58
CA LEU A 318 -17.27 16.79 -6.68
C LEU A 318 -17.78 16.77 -5.23
N ALA A 319 -17.40 15.73 -4.50
CA ALA A 319 -17.69 15.58 -3.08
C ALA A 319 -16.64 16.34 -2.26
N VAL A 320 -17.04 17.49 -1.71
CA VAL A 320 -16.13 18.38 -0.97
C VAL A 320 -16.03 17.95 0.48
N VAL A 321 -14.80 17.68 0.93
CA VAL A 321 -14.48 17.28 2.30
C VAL A 321 -13.53 18.28 2.95
N GLY A 322 -13.73 18.54 4.25
CA GLY A 322 -12.87 19.42 5.05
C GLY A 322 -13.14 20.92 4.87
N GLY A 323 -14.12 21.29 4.05
CA GLY A 323 -14.57 22.66 3.82
C GLY A 323 -16.06 22.73 3.55
N THR A 324 -16.52 23.88 3.04
CA THR A 324 -17.94 24.13 2.74
C THR A 324 -18.12 24.47 1.27
N VAL A 325 -19.33 24.27 0.75
CA VAL A 325 -19.73 24.74 -0.58
C VAL A 325 -20.67 25.92 -0.42
N ARG A 326 -20.39 27.02 -1.11
CA ARG A 326 -21.22 28.23 -1.07
C ARG A 326 -22.65 27.90 -1.50
N GLY A 327 -23.61 28.16 -0.62
CA GLY A 327 -25.02 27.83 -0.87
C GLY A 327 -25.34 26.33 -0.82
N GLY A 328 -24.41 25.47 -0.37
CA GLY A 328 -24.58 24.02 -0.25
C GLY A 328 -24.52 23.25 -1.58
N ARG A 329 -24.58 23.94 -2.72
CA ARG A 329 -24.48 23.35 -4.06
C ARG A 329 -24.07 24.43 -5.05
N ILE A 330 -23.06 24.12 -5.86
CA ILE A 330 -22.68 24.96 -6.99
C ILE A 330 -22.57 24.10 -8.25
N GLU A 331 -22.97 24.68 -9.37
CA GLU A 331 -22.96 23.99 -10.66
C GLU A 331 -22.10 24.80 -11.63
N GLN A 332 -21.13 24.14 -12.24
CA GLN A 332 -20.27 24.70 -13.25
C GLN A 332 -20.63 24.06 -14.60
N HIS A 333 -21.08 24.90 -15.52
CA HIS A 333 -21.41 24.53 -16.89
C HIS A 333 -20.45 25.25 -17.84
N GLU A 334 -19.77 24.48 -18.68
CA GLU A 334 -18.91 24.99 -19.74
C GLU A 334 -19.36 24.34 -21.06
N ASP A 335 -19.51 25.16 -22.11
CA ASP A 335 -20.00 24.69 -23.41
C ASP A 335 -19.10 23.57 -23.96
N GLY A 336 -19.71 22.45 -24.31
CA GLY A 336 -19.00 21.28 -24.85
C GLY A 336 -18.23 20.45 -23.81
N GLN A 337 -18.36 20.75 -22.52
CA GLN A 337 -17.76 19.98 -21.44
C GLN A 337 -18.79 19.26 -20.57
N ILE A 338 -18.34 18.23 -19.85
CA ILE A 338 -19.17 17.51 -18.87
C ILE A 338 -19.45 18.47 -17.69
N PRO A 339 -20.72 18.68 -17.30
CA PRO A 339 -21.08 19.57 -16.21
C PRO A 339 -20.60 19.02 -14.87
N ILE A 340 -20.20 19.94 -13.98
CA ILE A 340 -19.76 19.60 -12.63
C ILE A 340 -20.74 20.18 -11.61
N ILE A 341 -21.14 19.36 -10.64
CA ILE A 341 -21.80 19.82 -9.42
C ILE A 341 -20.85 19.59 -8.26
N ALA A 342 -20.53 20.63 -7.50
CA ALA A 342 -19.84 20.47 -6.24
C ALA A 342 -20.82 20.58 -5.07
N VAL A 343 -20.76 19.63 -4.14
CA VAL A 343 -21.58 19.57 -2.93
C VAL A 343 -20.76 19.11 -1.74
N PRO A 344 -21.19 19.41 -0.49
CA PRO A 344 -20.65 18.74 0.69
C PRO A 344 -20.75 17.22 0.54
N ALA A 345 -19.74 16.49 1.03
CA ALA A 345 -19.70 15.04 0.87
C ALA A 345 -20.94 14.32 1.46
N GLU A 346 -21.49 14.84 2.55
CA GLU A 346 -22.70 14.33 3.18
C GLU A 346 -23.95 14.41 2.29
N ASP A 347 -23.95 15.33 1.32
CA ASP A 347 -25.07 15.58 0.41
C ASP A 347 -25.02 14.73 -0.86
N VAL A 348 -23.91 14.02 -1.12
CA VAL A 348 -23.71 13.27 -2.37
C VAL A 348 -24.82 12.24 -2.61
N PRO A 349 -25.20 11.36 -1.66
CA PRO A 349 -26.25 10.37 -1.93
C PRO A 349 -27.61 11.02 -2.24
N ARG A 350 -27.93 12.13 -1.57
CA ARG A 350 -29.15 12.91 -1.82
C ARG A 350 -29.14 13.47 -3.24
N VAL A 351 -28.06 14.11 -3.66
CA VAL A 351 -27.94 14.71 -5.00
C VAL A 351 -27.97 13.65 -6.09
N VAL A 352 -27.28 12.52 -5.92
CA VAL A 352 -27.36 11.39 -6.86
C VAL A 352 -28.80 10.89 -6.99
N THR A 353 -29.51 10.74 -5.88
CA THR A 353 -30.91 10.30 -5.88
C THR A 353 -31.84 11.30 -6.55
N GLU A 354 -31.65 12.60 -6.30
CA GLU A 354 -32.38 13.68 -6.97
C GLU A 354 -32.17 13.63 -8.49
N LEU A 355 -30.93 13.48 -8.95
CA LEU A 355 -30.60 13.37 -10.37
C LEU A 355 -31.22 12.11 -10.98
N HIS A 356 -31.08 10.96 -10.33
CA HIS A 356 -31.70 9.71 -10.76
C HIS A 356 -33.21 9.87 -10.95
N ASN A 357 -33.90 10.46 -9.98
CA ASN A 357 -35.35 10.68 -10.04
C ASN A 357 -35.77 11.71 -11.10
N ALA A 358 -34.91 12.69 -11.38
CA ALA A 358 -35.14 13.72 -12.40
C ALA A 358 -34.81 13.25 -13.83
N GLY A 359 -34.16 12.09 -13.98
CA GLY A 359 -33.73 11.52 -15.25
C GLY A 359 -34.90 11.37 -16.23
N ARG A 360 -34.74 11.87 -17.46
CA ARG A 360 -35.81 11.89 -18.48
C ARG A 360 -35.89 10.63 -19.36
N LEU A 361 -34.94 9.69 -19.31
CA LEU A 361 -34.90 8.54 -20.25
C LEU A 361 -34.26 7.25 -19.67
N ARG A 362 -35.11 6.22 -19.52
CA ARG A 362 -34.82 4.76 -19.55
C ARG A 362 -34.11 4.11 -18.36
N GLU A 363 -34.28 2.78 -18.35
CA GLU A 363 -33.57 1.81 -17.51
C GLU A 363 -32.06 2.11 -17.51
N PRO A 364 -31.41 2.19 -16.33
CA PRO A 364 -29.98 2.45 -16.22
C PRO A 364 -29.16 1.51 -17.10
N ILE A 365 -28.12 2.04 -17.74
CA ILE A 365 -27.22 1.22 -18.56
C ILE A 365 -26.45 0.29 -17.61
N PRO A 366 -26.43 -1.04 -17.81
CA PRO A 366 -25.71 -1.92 -16.90
C PRO A 366 -24.23 -1.50 -16.78
N MET A 367 -23.65 -1.54 -15.59
CA MET A 367 -22.27 -1.09 -15.36
C MET A 367 -21.27 -1.92 -16.17
N SER A 368 -21.60 -3.18 -16.48
CA SER A 368 -20.83 -4.01 -17.42
C SER A 368 -20.69 -3.39 -18.81
N SER A 369 -21.73 -2.70 -19.29
CA SER A 369 -21.71 -1.98 -20.57
C SER A 369 -20.91 -0.68 -20.47
N VAL A 370 -21.02 0.03 -19.35
CA VAL A 370 -20.19 1.22 -19.05
C VAL A 370 -18.70 0.83 -19.07
N ALA A 371 -18.34 -0.26 -18.40
CA ALA A 371 -16.99 -0.79 -18.38
C ALA A 371 -16.50 -1.19 -19.78
N ALA A 372 -17.32 -1.91 -20.55
CA ALA A 372 -16.99 -2.29 -21.93
C ALA A 372 -16.81 -1.07 -22.86
N ASN A 373 -17.51 0.03 -22.58
CA ASN A 373 -17.42 1.29 -23.31
C ASN A 373 -16.30 2.23 -22.81
N SER A 374 -15.51 1.81 -21.83
CA SER A 374 -14.44 2.60 -21.23
C SER A 374 -13.06 1.99 -21.59
N PRO A 375 -12.60 2.06 -22.84
CA PRO A 375 -11.33 1.46 -23.23
C PRO A 375 -10.16 2.08 -22.45
N GLY A 376 -9.19 1.25 -22.06
CA GLY A 376 -8.04 1.70 -21.27
C GLY A 376 -8.33 1.86 -19.78
N THR A 377 -9.47 1.39 -19.28
CA THR A 377 -9.78 1.40 -17.85
C THR A 377 -9.73 -0.02 -17.27
N GLU A 378 -9.39 -0.13 -15.99
CA GLU A 378 -9.45 -1.35 -15.20
C GLU A 378 -10.59 -1.25 -14.20
N TRP A 379 -11.46 -2.23 -14.26
CA TRP A 379 -12.58 -2.42 -13.35
C TRP A 379 -12.39 -3.75 -12.63
N TYR A 380 -12.78 -3.82 -11.37
CA TYR A 380 -12.71 -5.07 -10.65
C TYR A 380 -13.78 -6.04 -11.16
N PRO A 381 -13.41 -7.30 -11.48
CA PRO A 381 -14.33 -8.25 -12.10
C PRO A 381 -15.50 -8.62 -11.17
N GLN A 382 -16.68 -8.83 -11.76
CA GLN A 382 -17.81 -9.49 -11.08
C GLN A 382 -17.46 -10.96 -10.76
N SER A 383 -18.05 -11.49 -9.67
CA SER A 383 -17.85 -12.89 -9.23
C SER A 383 -18.32 -13.91 -10.24
#